data_AF-A0A0L7T4D6-F1
#
_entry.id   AF-A0A0L7T4D6-F1
#
_cell.length_a   1.000
_cell.length_b   1.000
_cell.length_c   1.000
_cell.angle_alpha   90.00
_cell.angle_beta   90.00
_cell.angle_gamma   90.00
#
_symmetry.space_group_name_H-M   'P 1'
#
loop_
_entity.id
_entity.type
_entity.pdbx_description
1 polymer ?
#
loop_
_entity_poly.entity_id
_entity_poly.type
_entity_poly.pdbx_seq_one_letter_code
_entity_poly.pdbx_strand_id
1 'polypeptide(L)'
;MKILILGTSNSVRRNGWVKGLSDRLVDSEVTNLSIGASPGLQFSVFAHMDFSVYDYVFFDSLPNDEEYFLKTNSFKNYNFYNDIYFEFLSTIASQTKLVIIAIPLLATLHNTTIIYRTRELLARRVGAQFLCFKHIVENINAFSNSLIDNLYDMDPHPTEFIANFIGGIVAQVLEDEQSRGSLGFMSDNVNYRENFTIRNISEEYSDDKKYEIKNSLFQETFAFLNQDDQINIAEPSTLIGFYINKKNTRSHLKLMNGNETAASVSLYRDIDLSSFLKIFIPSPVNTKIDRIVIDYEAPADSSVPLTYHPQVSKKIAEQPVLSISTLCFWRPSGVKWAKEVRQTFDARRITHLVNLKINKAIIDGLKDTFINQSLITSSHGYVMLYDTVLQKCISIDKNLTAIYPNPLLPVKIAMFDHQQVGFTVMLEGISVPLTCYKNGIGLAENHVLRENKRFDLGDYIADKVSLIAIKGKKYAFGINDIYLRCYKVNVNNGFSFNAAKISLWETFSIGE
;
A
#
# COMPACT_ATOMS: atom_id res chain seq x y z
N MET A 1 -25.58 0.67 1.57
CA MET A 1 -24.48 1.50 1.02
C MET A 1 -24.19 1.02 -0.39
N LYS A 2 -23.83 1.90 -1.32
CA LYS A 2 -23.40 1.55 -2.68
C LYS A 2 -21.90 1.74 -2.82
N ILE A 3 -21.18 0.67 -3.17
CA ILE A 3 -19.72 0.65 -3.22
C ILE A 3 -19.28 0.21 -4.61
N LEU A 4 -18.37 0.96 -5.21
CA LEU A 4 -17.67 0.57 -6.43
C LEU A 4 -16.23 0.16 -6.11
N ILE A 5 -15.80 -0.97 -6.65
CA ILE A 5 -14.41 -1.43 -6.60
C ILE A 5 -13.78 -1.36 -7.99
N LEU A 6 -12.76 -0.51 -8.13
CA LEU A 6 -11.85 -0.46 -9.26
C LEU A 6 -10.53 -1.12 -8.82
N GLY A 7 -10.44 -2.44 -8.96
CA GLY A 7 -9.40 -3.25 -8.30
C GLY A 7 -8.56 -4.17 -9.19
N THR A 8 -7.52 -4.75 -8.61
CA THR A 8 -6.67 -5.73 -9.31
C THR A 8 -7.09 -7.17 -9.01
N SER A 9 -6.24 -8.14 -9.35
CA SER A 9 -6.40 -9.52 -8.89
C SER A 9 -6.45 -9.64 -7.37
N ASN A 10 -5.91 -8.70 -6.58
CA ASN A 10 -6.07 -8.69 -5.13
C ASN A 10 -7.51 -8.46 -4.65
N SER A 11 -8.37 -7.93 -5.53
CA SER A 11 -9.78 -7.68 -5.24
C SER A 11 -10.70 -8.84 -5.64
N VAL A 12 -10.25 -9.78 -6.50
CA VAL A 12 -11.11 -10.86 -7.05
C VAL A 12 -10.54 -12.27 -6.92
N ARG A 13 -9.21 -12.43 -6.92
CA ARG A 13 -8.57 -13.74 -6.89
C ARG A 13 -8.70 -14.33 -5.49
N ARG A 14 -9.12 -15.61 -5.40
CA ARG A 14 -9.22 -16.39 -4.15
C ARG A 14 -9.95 -15.65 -3.05
N ASN A 15 -11.08 -15.03 -3.39
CA ASN A 15 -11.84 -14.25 -2.42
C ASN A 15 -10.98 -13.22 -1.69
N GLY A 16 -10.34 -12.31 -2.44
CA GLY A 16 -9.51 -11.24 -1.87
C GLY A 16 -10.27 -10.31 -0.93
N TRP A 17 -9.70 -9.15 -0.61
CA TRP A 17 -10.23 -8.28 0.46
C TRP A 17 -11.70 -7.84 0.27
N VAL A 18 -12.19 -7.83 -0.97
CA VAL A 18 -13.59 -7.53 -1.28
C VAL A 18 -14.56 -8.57 -0.71
N LYS A 19 -14.17 -9.86 -0.59
CA LYS A 19 -15.04 -10.86 0.04
C LYS A 19 -15.25 -10.51 1.51
N GLY A 20 -14.18 -10.28 2.27
CA GLY A 20 -14.30 -9.86 3.67
C GLY A 20 -15.14 -8.59 3.86
N LEU A 21 -15.00 -7.61 2.95
CA LEU A 21 -15.84 -6.42 2.93
C LEU A 21 -17.32 -6.77 2.72
N SER A 22 -17.62 -7.58 1.70
CA SER A 22 -18.99 -7.92 1.29
C SER A 22 -19.70 -8.84 2.29
N ASP A 23 -18.98 -9.81 2.85
CA ASP A 23 -19.50 -10.72 3.88
C ASP A 23 -19.92 -9.96 5.15
N ARG A 24 -19.28 -8.80 5.42
CA ARG A 24 -19.63 -7.94 6.55
C ARG A 24 -20.76 -6.96 6.21
N LEU A 25 -20.75 -6.39 5.00
CA LEU A 25 -21.74 -5.42 4.54
C LEU A 25 -22.87 -6.09 3.75
N VAL A 26 -23.59 -7.03 4.37
CA VAL A 26 -24.58 -7.89 3.69
C VAL A 26 -25.72 -7.13 3.00
N ASP A 27 -26.08 -5.96 3.52
CA ASP A 27 -27.14 -5.10 2.98
C ASP A 27 -26.61 -4.02 2.00
N SER A 28 -25.33 -4.09 1.63
CA SER A 28 -24.70 -3.13 0.71
C SER A 28 -24.56 -3.68 -0.70
N GLU A 29 -24.75 -2.80 -1.68
CA GLU A 29 -24.55 -3.10 -3.10
C GLU A 29 -23.07 -2.90 -3.43
N VAL A 30 -22.32 -3.99 -3.65
CA VAL A 30 -20.91 -3.94 -4.05
C VAL A 30 -20.78 -4.27 -5.54
N THR A 31 -20.50 -3.23 -6.33
CA THR A 31 -20.16 -3.38 -7.76
C THR A 31 -18.65 -3.55 -7.89
N ASN A 32 -18.20 -4.69 -8.41
CA ASN A 32 -16.77 -5.00 -8.54
C ASN A 32 -16.36 -5.06 -10.02
N LEU A 33 -15.60 -4.05 -10.47
CA LEU A 33 -15.07 -3.94 -11.84
C LEU A 33 -13.57 -4.23 -11.90
N SER A 34 -13.08 -5.10 -11.01
CA SER A 34 -11.66 -5.42 -10.93
C SER A 34 -11.17 -6.22 -12.13
N ILE A 35 -9.99 -5.87 -12.61
CA ILE A 35 -9.31 -6.54 -13.72
C ILE A 35 -7.87 -6.84 -13.30
N GLY A 36 -7.52 -8.13 -13.31
CA GLY A 36 -6.19 -8.61 -12.94
C GLY A 36 -5.09 -8.23 -13.92
N ALA A 37 -3.84 -8.33 -13.46
CA ALA A 37 -2.61 -8.22 -14.25
C ALA A 37 -2.37 -6.90 -15.02
N SER A 38 -3.25 -5.91 -14.90
CA SER A 38 -3.21 -4.64 -15.63
C SER A 38 -2.96 -3.45 -14.68
N PRO A 39 -2.25 -2.40 -15.12
CA PRO A 39 -1.98 -1.23 -14.28
C PRO A 39 -3.26 -0.41 -14.04
N GLY A 40 -3.26 0.46 -13.04
CA GLY A 40 -4.43 1.27 -12.66
C GLY A 40 -4.94 2.21 -13.76
N LEU A 41 -4.09 2.59 -14.72
CA LEU A 41 -4.47 3.40 -15.87
C LEU A 41 -5.60 2.78 -16.69
N GLN A 42 -5.77 1.46 -16.59
CA GLN A 42 -6.87 0.73 -17.22
C GLN A 42 -8.25 1.30 -16.86
N PHE A 43 -8.39 1.85 -15.65
CA PHE A 43 -9.65 2.39 -15.15
C PHE A 43 -10.02 3.73 -15.76
N SER A 44 -9.12 4.36 -16.53
CA SER A 44 -9.44 5.58 -17.30
C SER A 44 -10.61 5.35 -18.27
N VAL A 45 -10.88 4.10 -18.67
CA VAL A 45 -12.06 3.71 -19.46
C VAL A 45 -13.39 4.10 -18.79
N PHE A 46 -13.38 4.23 -17.46
CA PHE A 46 -14.55 4.61 -16.67
C PHE A 46 -14.60 6.12 -16.36
N ALA A 47 -13.79 6.96 -17.00
CA ALA A 47 -13.76 8.40 -16.73
C ALA A 47 -15.12 9.11 -16.94
N HIS A 48 -15.98 8.56 -17.80
CA HIS A 48 -17.34 9.05 -18.06
C HIS A 48 -18.42 8.38 -17.19
N MET A 49 -18.04 7.48 -16.28
CA MET A 49 -18.98 6.90 -15.32
C MET A 49 -19.50 7.99 -14.37
N ASP A 50 -20.79 7.94 -14.05
CA ASP A 50 -21.35 8.73 -12.96
C ASP A 50 -20.96 8.08 -11.63
N PHE A 51 -19.96 8.65 -10.94
CA PHE A 51 -19.50 8.15 -9.66
C PHE A 51 -20.37 8.64 -8.49
N SER A 52 -21.24 9.64 -8.70
CA SER A 52 -22.09 10.21 -7.66
C SER A 52 -23.16 9.24 -7.15
N VAL A 53 -23.44 8.18 -7.91
CA VAL A 53 -24.38 7.10 -7.52
C VAL A 53 -23.81 6.18 -6.44
N TYR A 54 -22.50 6.24 -6.17
CA TYR A 54 -21.83 5.41 -5.17
C TYR A 54 -21.53 6.24 -3.92
N ASP A 55 -21.67 5.61 -2.74
CA ASP A 55 -21.25 6.20 -1.47
C ASP A 55 -19.72 6.19 -1.33
N TYR A 56 -19.08 5.14 -1.86
CA TYR A 56 -17.63 4.94 -1.85
C TYR A 56 -17.14 4.34 -3.17
N VAL A 57 -15.98 4.83 -3.61
CA VAL A 57 -15.18 4.20 -4.67
C VAL A 57 -13.85 3.78 -4.09
N PHE A 58 -13.52 2.50 -4.24
CA PHE A 58 -12.21 1.95 -3.89
C PHE A 58 -11.34 1.81 -5.14
N PHE A 59 -10.12 2.30 -5.04
CA PHE A 59 -9.12 2.23 -6.09
C PHE A 59 -7.93 1.38 -5.65
N ASP A 60 -7.88 0.13 -6.12
CA ASP A 60 -6.82 -0.85 -5.87
C ASP A 60 -6.06 -1.12 -7.19
N SER A 61 -4.91 -0.48 -7.37
CA SER A 61 -4.07 -0.68 -8.57
C SER A 61 -2.58 -0.87 -8.28
N LEU A 62 -2.16 -0.51 -7.07
CA LEU A 62 -0.77 -0.26 -6.75
C LEU A 62 0.20 -1.40 -7.08
N PRO A 63 -0.09 -2.67 -6.77
CA PRO A 63 0.89 -3.74 -6.99
C PRO A 63 1.21 -3.92 -8.48
N ASN A 64 0.20 -3.82 -9.36
CA ASN A 64 0.45 -3.90 -10.80
C ASN A 64 1.22 -2.67 -11.29
N ASP A 65 0.92 -1.48 -10.77
CA ASP A 65 1.67 -0.28 -11.15
C ASP A 65 3.15 -0.35 -10.73
N GLU A 66 3.44 -0.87 -9.53
CA GLU A 66 4.80 -1.11 -9.06
C GLU A 66 5.50 -2.15 -9.93
N GLU A 67 4.83 -3.26 -10.25
CA GLU A 67 5.37 -4.30 -11.11
C GLU A 67 5.71 -3.76 -12.50
N TYR A 68 4.81 -2.99 -13.10
CA TYR A 68 5.05 -2.36 -14.41
C TYR A 68 6.20 -1.34 -14.33
N PHE A 69 6.29 -0.53 -13.28
CA PHE A 69 7.40 0.40 -13.09
C PHE A 69 8.75 -0.31 -12.95
N LEU A 70 8.80 -1.41 -12.21
CA LEU A 70 10.04 -2.15 -11.96
C LEU A 70 10.47 -3.02 -13.15
N LYS A 71 9.50 -3.57 -13.90
CA LYS A 71 9.78 -4.57 -14.96
C LYS A 71 9.68 -4.03 -16.39
N THR A 72 9.06 -2.87 -16.62
CA THR A 72 8.82 -2.34 -17.98
C THR A 72 9.43 -0.96 -18.17
N ASN A 73 9.96 -0.66 -19.36
CA ASN A 73 10.46 0.68 -19.66
C ASN A 73 9.32 1.70 -19.82
N SER A 74 8.11 1.25 -20.13
CA SER A 74 6.95 2.12 -20.40
C SER A 74 6.61 3.02 -19.22
N PHE A 75 6.74 2.54 -17.98
CA PHE A 75 6.40 3.30 -16.78
C PHE A 75 7.53 4.23 -16.27
N LYS A 76 8.68 4.30 -16.97
CA LYS A 76 9.81 5.15 -16.55
C LYS A 76 9.47 6.63 -16.51
N ASN A 77 8.59 7.11 -17.40
CA ASN A 77 8.04 8.46 -17.31
C ASN A 77 6.87 8.52 -16.31
N TYR A 78 7.15 8.19 -15.05
CA TYR A 78 6.12 8.08 -14.01
C TYR A 78 5.34 9.40 -13.79
N ASN A 79 5.96 10.56 -14.07
CA ASN A 79 5.29 11.86 -13.95
C ASN A 79 4.10 12.00 -14.91
N PHE A 80 4.27 11.55 -16.16
CA PHE A 80 3.18 11.55 -17.15
C PHE A 80 1.97 10.74 -16.65
N TYR A 81 2.21 9.53 -16.16
CA TYR A 81 1.13 8.69 -15.64
C TYR A 81 0.50 9.25 -14.37
N ASN A 82 1.28 9.93 -13.52
CA ASN A 82 0.75 10.57 -12.33
C ASN A 82 -0.14 11.77 -12.66
N ASP A 83 0.10 12.49 -13.76
CA ASP A 83 -0.81 13.54 -14.24
C ASP A 83 -2.16 12.93 -14.65
N ILE A 84 -2.14 11.79 -15.36
CA ILE A 84 -3.35 11.03 -15.71
C ILE A 84 -4.08 10.54 -14.44
N TYR A 85 -3.34 9.92 -13.50
CA TYR A 85 -3.93 9.48 -12.23
C TYR A 85 -4.52 10.64 -11.44
N PHE A 86 -3.85 11.78 -11.38
CA PHE A 86 -4.37 12.95 -10.70
C PHE A 86 -5.72 13.37 -11.27
N GLU A 87 -5.84 13.54 -12.58
CA GLU A 87 -7.09 13.98 -13.21
C GLU A 87 -8.21 12.94 -13.06
N PHE A 88 -7.89 11.65 -13.19
CA PHE A 88 -8.87 10.58 -13.00
C PHE A 88 -9.35 10.47 -11.54
N LEU A 89 -8.42 10.45 -10.58
CA LEU A 89 -8.76 10.37 -9.16
C LEU A 89 -9.46 11.64 -8.66
N SER A 90 -9.09 12.82 -9.17
CA SER A 90 -9.79 14.08 -8.88
C SER A 90 -11.21 14.07 -9.41
N THR A 91 -11.43 13.48 -10.59
CA THR A 91 -12.78 13.26 -11.15
C THR A 91 -13.64 12.41 -10.22
N ILE A 92 -13.12 11.26 -9.75
CA ILE A 92 -13.85 10.41 -8.80
C ILE A 92 -14.11 11.17 -7.49
N ALA A 93 -13.07 11.78 -6.91
CA ALA A 93 -13.17 12.49 -5.63
C ALA A 93 -14.04 13.76 -5.68
N SER A 94 -14.32 14.30 -6.86
CA SER A 94 -15.27 15.41 -7.04
C SER A 94 -16.74 14.97 -6.93
N GLN A 95 -17.01 13.68 -7.05
CA GLN A 95 -18.36 13.12 -7.12
C GLN A 95 -18.69 12.22 -5.93
N THR A 96 -17.69 11.57 -5.32
CA THR A 96 -17.90 10.59 -4.24
C THR A 96 -16.67 10.42 -3.34
N LYS A 97 -16.80 9.65 -2.26
CA LYS A 97 -15.74 9.34 -1.31
C LYS A 97 -14.77 8.33 -1.91
N LEU A 98 -13.56 8.77 -2.19
CA LEU A 98 -12.51 7.93 -2.76
C LEU A 98 -11.60 7.35 -1.67
N VAL A 99 -11.38 6.04 -1.72
CA VAL A 99 -10.37 5.33 -0.92
C VAL A 99 -9.37 4.65 -1.86
N ILE A 100 -8.10 5.02 -1.77
CA ILE A 100 -7.00 4.38 -2.47
C ILE A 100 -6.43 3.26 -1.59
N ILE A 101 -6.47 2.03 -2.10
CA ILE A 101 -5.92 0.86 -1.43
C ILE A 101 -4.50 0.60 -1.93
N ALA A 102 -3.57 0.52 -0.99
CA ALA A 102 -2.15 0.43 -1.29
C ALA A 102 -1.54 -0.88 -0.78
N ILE A 103 -1.88 -1.98 -1.47
CA ILE A 103 -1.29 -3.31 -1.27
C ILE A 103 0.12 -3.30 -1.87
N PRO A 104 1.18 -3.44 -1.06
CA PRO A 104 2.56 -3.44 -1.57
C PRO A 104 2.92 -4.80 -2.17
N LEU A 105 3.88 -4.79 -3.11
CA LEU A 105 4.64 -6.00 -3.44
C LEU A 105 5.38 -6.49 -2.18
N LEU A 106 5.46 -7.81 -1.98
CA LEU A 106 6.21 -8.44 -0.88
C LEU A 106 7.66 -7.94 -0.86
N ALA A 107 8.31 -7.91 -2.02
CA ALA A 107 9.68 -7.42 -2.18
C ALA A 107 9.88 -5.94 -1.79
N THR A 108 8.80 -5.15 -1.70
CA THR A 108 8.83 -3.71 -1.43
C THR A 108 8.31 -3.34 -0.04
N LEU A 109 7.95 -4.33 0.79
CA LEU A 109 7.50 -4.10 2.16
C LEU A 109 8.55 -3.30 2.95
N HIS A 110 9.83 -3.68 2.89
CA HIS A 110 10.88 -2.94 3.59
C HIS A 110 11.25 -1.62 2.92
N ASN A 111 11.26 -1.58 1.58
CA ASN A 111 11.69 -0.44 0.78
C ASN A 111 10.56 0.06 -0.12
N THR A 112 9.76 0.98 0.41
CA THR A 112 8.62 1.57 -0.30
C THR A 112 9.07 2.30 -1.56
N THR A 113 8.50 1.90 -2.71
CA THR A 113 8.84 2.46 -4.03
C THR A 113 8.36 3.91 -4.19
N ILE A 114 8.90 4.61 -5.19
CA ILE A 114 8.42 5.95 -5.56
C ILE A 114 6.95 5.93 -6.00
N ILE A 115 6.51 4.83 -6.65
CA ILE A 115 5.13 4.63 -7.10
C ILE A 115 4.20 4.63 -5.88
N TYR A 116 4.50 3.80 -4.86
CA TYR A 116 3.74 3.74 -3.60
C TYR A 116 3.62 5.10 -2.92
N ARG A 117 4.77 5.79 -2.71
CA ARG A 117 4.79 7.13 -2.08
C ARG A 117 3.95 8.13 -2.87
N THR A 118 3.98 8.04 -4.21
CA THR A 118 3.21 8.95 -5.05
C THR A 118 1.71 8.71 -4.95
N ARG A 119 1.22 7.47 -4.81
CA ARG A 119 -0.22 7.21 -4.61
C ARG A 119 -0.73 7.85 -3.31
N GLU A 120 0.09 7.82 -2.26
CA GLU A 120 -0.24 8.52 -1.02
C GLU A 120 -0.30 10.04 -1.21
N LEU A 121 0.66 10.63 -1.92
CA LEU A 121 0.65 12.07 -2.22
C LEU A 121 -0.55 12.46 -3.09
N LEU A 122 -0.91 11.62 -4.07
CA LEU A 122 -2.12 11.79 -4.87
C LEU A 122 -3.37 11.73 -3.99
N ALA A 123 -3.46 10.76 -3.07
CA ALA A 123 -4.57 10.66 -2.12
C ALA A 123 -4.73 11.97 -1.31
N ARG A 124 -3.62 12.47 -0.73
CA ARG A 124 -3.62 13.76 -0.01
C ARG A 124 -4.07 14.92 -0.88
N ARG A 125 -3.58 14.96 -2.12
CA ARG A 125 -3.88 16.05 -3.04
C ARG A 125 -5.36 16.10 -3.42
N VAL A 126 -5.96 14.95 -3.70
CA VAL A 126 -7.37 14.85 -4.11
C VAL A 126 -8.32 14.71 -2.91
N GLY A 127 -7.83 14.79 -1.67
CA GLY A 127 -8.66 14.64 -0.47
C GLY A 127 -9.28 13.25 -0.32
N ALA A 128 -8.59 12.21 -0.81
CA ALA A 128 -8.98 10.82 -0.70
C ALA A 128 -8.28 10.12 0.47
N GLN A 129 -8.94 9.12 1.02
CA GLN A 129 -8.35 8.28 2.06
C GLN A 129 -7.38 7.26 1.43
N PHE A 130 -6.30 6.96 2.14
CA PHE A 130 -5.22 6.07 1.73
C PHE A 130 -5.11 4.92 2.74
N LEU A 131 -5.46 3.71 2.31
CA LEU A 131 -5.38 2.50 3.10
C LEU A 131 -4.01 1.82 2.87
N CYS A 132 -3.08 2.08 3.78
CA CYS A 132 -1.72 1.57 3.75
C CYS A 132 -1.67 0.12 4.24
N PHE A 133 -1.85 -0.83 3.31
CA PHE A 133 -1.77 -2.26 3.61
C PHE A 133 -0.40 -2.66 4.17
N LYS A 134 0.69 -1.99 3.75
CA LYS A 134 2.03 -2.21 4.30
C LYS A 134 2.02 -2.13 5.84
N HIS A 135 1.54 -1.02 6.39
CA HIS A 135 1.52 -0.82 7.84
C HIS A 135 0.58 -1.78 8.54
N ILE A 136 -0.53 -2.16 7.89
CA ILE A 136 -1.47 -3.13 8.43
C ILE A 136 -0.81 -4.51 8.54
N VAL A 137 -0.13 -4.97 7.50
CA VAL A 137 0.59 -6.24 7.48
C VAL A 137 1.74 -6.23 8.49
N GLU A 138 2.56 -5.17 8.53
CA GLU A 138 3.63 -5.01 9.52
C GLU A 138 3.10 -5.08 10.96
N ASN A 139 1.93 -4.48 11.19
CA ASN A 139 1.25 -4.50 12.48
C ASN A 139 0.76 -5.91 12.84
N ILE A 140 0.09 -6.62 11.93
CA ILE A 140 -0.31 -8.02 12.13
C ILE A 140 0.91 -8.90 12.43
N ASN A 141 1.98 -8.75 11.65
CA ASN A 141 3.22 -9.49 11.81
C ASN A 141 3.86 -9.30 13.19
N ALA A 142 3.79 -8.07 13.72
CA ALA A 142 4.34 -7.75 15.05
C ALA A 142 3.63 -8.47 16.20
N PHE A 143 2.34 -8.84 16.05
CA PHE A 143 1.58 -9.50 17.11
C PHE A 143 1.37 -11.00 16.92
N SER A 144 1.48 -11.52 15.69
CA SER A 144 1.17 -12.92 15.41
C SER A 144 2.36 -13.88 15.53
N ASN A 145 3.57 -13.38 15.87
CA ASN A 145 4.83 -14.14 15.83
C ASN A 145 5.06 -14.89 14.50
N SER A 146 4.36 -14.49 13.44
CA SER A 146 4.49 -15.10 12.11
C SER A 146 5.68 -14.47 11.37
N LEU A 147 6.26 -15.20 10.42
CA LEU A 147 7.12 -14.59 9.42
C LEU A 147 6.23 -13.83 8.42
N ILE A 148 6.70 -12.67 7.96
CA ILE A 148 5.93 -11.81 7.05
C ILE A 148 5.60 -12.54 5.73
N ASP A 149 6.46 -13.46 5.32
CA ASP A 149 6.27 -14.32 4.16
C ASP A 149 5.03 -15.22 4.29
N ASN A 150 4.65 -15.61 5.51
CA ASN A 150 3.45 -16.42 5.76
C ASN A 150 2.16 -15.61 5.61
N LEU A 151 2.24 -14.28 5.48
CA LEU A 151 1.09 -13.40 5.26
C LEU A 151 0.79 -13.23 3.76
N TYR A 152 1.64 -13.75 2.88
CA TYR A 152 1.48 -13.73 1.43
C TYR A 152 1.46 -15.16 0.84
N ASP A 153 0.52 -15.42 -0.07
CA ASP A 153 0.50 -16.68 -0.84
C ASP A 153 1.61 -16.69 -1.90
N MET A 154 1.82 -15.54 -2.53
CA MET A 154 2.83 -15.25 -3.54
C MET A 154 2.88 -13.74 -3.72
N ASP A 155 3.99 -13.17 -4.18
CA ASP A 155 4.02 -11.73 -4.53
C ASP A 155 3.10 -11.46 -5.75
N PRO A 156 2.15 -10.50 -5.72
CA PRO A 156 1.83 -9.51 -4.68
C PRO A 156 0.52 -9.76 -3.91
N HIS A 157 0.17 -11.02 -3.71
CA HIS A 157 -1.08 -11.50 -3.13
C HIS A 157 -0.91 -11.87 -1.64
N PRO A 158 -1.51 -11.10 -0.73
CA PRO A 158 -1.72 -11.55 0.64
C PRO A 158 -2.51 -12.86 0.66
N THR A 159 -2.36 -13.65 1.72
CA THR A 159 -3.19 -14.86 1.90
C THR A 159 -4.67 -14.50 1.95
N GLU A 160 -5.54 -15.41 1.51
CA GLU A 160 -7.01 -15.23 1.54
C GLU A 160 -7.50 -14.82 2.94
N PHE A 161 -6.96 -15.46 3.99
CA PHE A 161 -7.29 -15.13 5.38
C PHE A 161 -6.98 -13.67 5.71
N ILE A 162 -5.76 -13.19 5.41
CA ILE A 162 -5.34 -11.83 5.72
C ILE A 162 -6.13 -10.80 4.90
N ALA A 163 -6.31 -11.06 3.61
CA ALA A 163 -7.08 -10.18 2.74
C ALA A 163 -8.52 -10.03 3.24
N ASN A 164 -9.19 -11.15 3.54
CA ASN A 164 -10.56 -11.15 4.06
C ASN A 164 -10.68 -10.49 5.43
N PHE A 165 -9.74 -10.79 6.33
CA PHE A 165 -9.73 -10.17 7.65
C PHE A 165 -9.63 -8.65 7.55
N ILE A 166 -8.68 -8.13 6.76
CA ILE A 166 -8.54 -6.69 6.55
C ILE A 166 -9.80 -6.11 5.90
N GLY A 167 -10.36 -6.77 4.87
CA GLY A 167 -11.60 -6.36 4.23
C GLY A 167 -12.78 -6.23 5.19
N GLY A 168 -12.96 -7.19 6.09
CA GLY A 168 -14.01 -7.16 7.11
C GLY A 168 -13.81 -6.05 8.14
N ILE A 169 -12.57 -5.76 8.52
CA ILE A 169 -12.27 -4.62 9.40
C ILE A 169 -12.51 -3.29 8.67
N VAL A 170 -12.17 -3.17 7.39
CA VAL A 170 -12.49 -1.99 6.57
C VAL A 170 -13.99 -1.77 6.56
N ALA A 171 -14.80 -2.80 6.30
CA ALA A 171 -16.26 -2.70 6.37
C ALA A 171 -16.75 -2.14 7.71
N GLN A 172 -16.22 -2.65 8.82
CA GLN A 172 -16.57 -2.16 10.16
C GLN A 172 -16.18 -0.69 10.36
N VAL A 173 -15.04 -0.25 9.80
CA VAL A 173 -14.68 1.19 9.80
C VAL A 173 -15.70 1.99 9.00
N LEU A 174 -16.11 1.54 7.80
CA LEU A 174 -17.08 2.27 6.99
C LEU A 174 -18.44 2.41 7.69
N GLU A 175 -18.93 1.36 8.37
CA GLU A 175 -20.18 1.39 9.15
C GLU A 175 -20.12 2.44 10.28
N ASP A 176 -19.04 2.41 11.07
CA ASP A 176 -18.82 3.39 12.15
C ASP A 176 -18.77 4.82 11.59
N GLU A 177 -18.12 4.99 10.44
CA GLU A 177 -17.90 6.27 9.78
C GLU A 177 -19.13 6.82 9.09
N GLN A 178 -20.07 5.96 8.66
CA GLN A 178 -21.36 6.41 8.14
C GLN A 178 -22.16 7.17 9.21
N SER A 179 -22.01 6.78 10.48
CA SER A 179 -22.67 7.45 11.61
C SER A 179 -21.93 8.68 12.14
N ARG A 180 -20.59 8.72 12.02
CA ARG A 180 -19.74 9.74 12.66
C ARG A 180 -19.10 10.76 11.72
N GLY A 181 -18.91 10.41 10.44
CA GLY A 181 -18.31 11.29 9.42
C GLY A 181 -16.86 11.71 9.70
N SER A 182 -16.07 10.90 10.39
CA SER A 182 -14.73 11.26 10.90
C SER A 182 -13.57 11.03 9.92
N LEU A 183 -13.79 10.29 8.83
CA LEU A 183 -12.77 10.03 7.81
C LEU A 183 -12.35 11.29 7.06
N GLY A 184 -13.15 12.35 7.02
CA GLY A 184 -12.84 13.61 6.34
C GLY A 184 -12.54 13.39 4.85
N PHE A 185 -13.56 13.48 4.00
CA PHE A 185 -13.39 13.52 2.54
C PHE A 185 -13.57 14.95 2.06
N MET A 186 -12.89 15.34 0.98
CA MET A 186 -13.07 16.65 0.36
C MET A 186 -13.87 16.53 -0.93
N SER A 187 -14.81 17.45 -1.14
CA SER A 187 -15.67 17.50 -2.33
C SER A 187 -15.30 18.62 -3.31
N ASP A 188 -14.33 19.47 -2.98
CA ASP A 188 -13.91 20.64 -3.78
C ASP A 188 -12.95 20.28 -4.93
N ASN A 189 -13.00 19.05 -5.43
CA ASN A 189 -12.16 18.57 -6.50
C ASN A 189 -12.72 18.93 -7.88
N VAL A 190 -11.85 18.96 -8.90
CA VAL A 190 -12.22 19.26 -10.27
C VAL A 190 -12.59 17.99 -11.02
N ASN A 191 -13.70 18.03 -11.73
CA ASN A 191 -14.11 16.97 -12.65
C ASN A 191 -13.40 17.15 -14.00
N TYR A 192 -12.49 16.23 -14.34
CA TYR A 192 -11.72 16.22 -15.58
C TYR A 192 -12.22 15.19 -16.59
N ARG A 193 -13.45 14.67 -16.48
CA ARG A 193 -13.95 13.61 -17.38
C ARG A 193 -13.80 13.96 -18.87
N GLU A 194 -13.95 15.23 -19.23
CA GLU A 194 -13.85 15.73 -20.61
C GLU A 194 -12.42 15.62 -21.19
N ASN A 195 -11.42 15.43 -20.34
CA ASN A 195 -10.04 15.19 -20.76
C ASN A 195 -9.80 13.75 -21.20
N PHE A 196 -10.75 12.85 -21.00
CA PHE A 196 -10.63 11.45 -21.37
C PHE A 196 -11.53 11.15 -22.57
N THR A 197 -11.00 10.44 -23.55
CA THR A 197 -11.77 9.97 -24.71
C THR A 197 -11.64 8.46 -24.83
N ILE A 198 -12.78 7.77 -24.82
CA ILE A 198 -12.86 6.32 -24.91
C ILE A 198 -13.41 5.95 -26.26
N ARG A 199 -12.75 5.01 -26.93
CA ARG A 199 -13.11 4.58 -28.28
C ARG A 199 -13.24 3.06 -28.30
N ASN A 200 -14.46 2.57 -28.56
CA ASN A 200 -14.77 1.14 -28.65
C ASN A 200 -14.45 0.64 -30.06
N ILE A 201 -13.28 0.05 -30.23
CA ILE A 201 -12.76 -0.37 -31.53
C ILE A 201 -13.64 -1.44 -32.17
N SER A 202 -14.21 -2.34 -31.37
CA SER A 202 -15.11 -3.36 -31.88
C SER A 202 -16.36 -2.80 -32.55
N GLU A 203 -16.82 -1.59 -32.24
CA GLU A 203 -18.01 -0.98 -32.85
C GLU A 203 -17.74 -0.47 -34.28
N GLU A 204 -16.47 -0.30 -34.67
CA GLU A 204 -16.07 0.34 -35.93
C GLU A 204 -15.83 -0.63 -37.08
N TYR A 205 -15.76 -1.92 -36.77
CA TYR A 205 -15.55 -2.97 -37.76
C TYR A 205 -16.86 -3.67 -38.09
N SER A 206 -16.87 -4.44 -39.18
CA SER A 206 -17.99 -5.31 -39.55
C SER A 206 -18.05 -6.55 -38.66
N ASP A 207 -19.23 -7.20 -38.57
CA ASP A 207 -19.45 -8.29 -37.61
C ASP A 207 -18.59 -9.54 -37.88
N ASP A 208 -18.14 -9.75 -39.12
CA ASP A 208 -17.17 -10.80 -39.50
C ASP A 208 -15.78 -10.59 -38.87
N LYS A 209 -15.45 -9.35 -38.47
CA LYS A 209 -14.23 -9.02 -37.74
C LYS A 209 -14.44 -8.89 -36.23
N LYS A 210 -15.63 -9.19 -35.72
CA LYS A 210 -15.93 -9.13 -34.29
C LYS A 210 -16.06 -10.51 -33.69
N TYR A 211 -15.74 -10.59 -32.41
CA TYR A 211 -15.97 -11.78 -31.62
C TYR A 211 -16.35 -11.37 -30.20
N GLU A 212 -17.51 -11.83 -29.76
CA GLU A 212 -17.99 -11.66 -28.39
C GLU A 212 -17.49 -12.81 -27.51
N ILE A 213 -16.97 -12.44 -26.34
CA ILE A 213 -16.54 -13.35 -25.30
C ILE A 213 -17.41 -13.16 -24.09
N LYS A 214 -17.82 -14.26 -23.47
CA LYS A 214 -18.57 -14.22 -22.21
C LYS A 214 -18.16 -15.34 -21.27
N ASN A 215 -18.00 -15.02 -19.99
CA ASN A 215 -17.98 -15.98 -18.89
C ASN A 215 -18.89 -15.49 -17.74
N SER A 216 -18.85 -16.18 -16.60
CA SER A 216 -19.68 -15.84 -15.43
C SER A 216 -19.37 -14.47 -14.80
N LEU A 217 -18.22 -13.88 -15.11
CA LEU A 217 -17.73 -12.64 -14.50
C LEU A 217 -17.62 -11.47 -15.49
N PHE A 218 -17.62 -11.74 -16.80
CA PHE A 218 -17.21 -10.76 -17.80
C PHE A 218 -17.80 -11.07 -19.19
N GLN A 219 -18.28 -10.05 -19.88
CA GLN A 219 -18.69 -10.09 -21.28
C GLN A 219 -18.04 -8.92 -22.03
N GLU A 220 -17.50 -9.16 -23.22
CA GLU A 220 -16.81 -8.15 -24.03
C GLU A 220 -16.73 -8.53 -25.50
N THR A 221 -16.71 -7.53 -26.36
CA THR A 221 -16.52 -7.72 -27.80
C THR A 221 -15.16 -7.18 -28.25
N PHE A 222 -14.41 -8.00 -28.95
CA PHE A 222 -13.12 -7.64 -29.55
C PHE A 222 -13.23 -7.55 -31.08
N ALA A 223 -12.52 -6.60 -31.68
CA ALA A 223 -12.19 -6.62 -33.10
C ALA A 223 -10.96 -7.52 -33.32
N PHE A 224 -10.97 -8.28 -34.42
CA PHE A 224 -9.87 -9.13 -34.87
C PHE A 224 -9.26 -8.52 -36.13
N LEU A 225 -8.01 -8.05 -36.00
CA LEU A 225 -7.32 -7.26 -37.02
C LEU A 225 -6.06 -7.99 -37.49
N ASN A 226 -5.84 -8.00 -38.80
CA ASN A 226 -4.68 -8.63 -39.45
C ASN A 226 -3.66 -7.57 -39.90
N GLN A 227 -2.57 -7.99 -40.55
CA GLN A 227 -1.49 -7.09 -41.00
C GLN A 227 -1.95 -5.94 -41.89
N ASP A 228 -2.93 -6.18 -42.76
CA ASP A 228 -3.44 -5.17 -43.69
C ASP A 228 -4.40 -4.17 -43.01
N ASP A 229 -4.77 -4.45 -41.75
CA ASP A 229 -5.62 -3.57 -40.96
C ASP A 229 -4.78 -2.53 -40.21
N GLN A 230 -5.38 -1.35 -40.07
CA GLN A 230 -4.85 -0.28 -39.23
C GLN A 230 -6.01 0.41 -38.51
N ILE A 231 -5.69 0.99 -37.35
CA ILE A 231 -6.65 1.80 -36.59
C ILE A 231 -6.29 3.27 -36.79
N ASN A 232 -7.09 3.98 -37.58
CA ASN A 232 -6.91 5.41 -37.84
C ASN A 232 -7.55 6.24 -36.73
N ILE A 233 -6.88 7.29 -36.26
CA ILE A 233 -7.35 8.19 -35.21
C ILE A 233 -7.55 9.57 -35.84
N ALA A 234 -8.82 9.97 -36.01
CA ALA A 234 -9.19 11.16 -36.77
C ALA A 234 -8.53 12.45 -36.25
N GLU A 235 -8.42 12.58 -34.92
CA GLU A 235 -7.73 13.69 -34.26
C GLU A 235 -6.53 13.16 -33.46
N PRO A 236 -5.28 13.51 -33.84
CA PRO A 236 -4.09 13.05 -33.13
C PRO A 236 -4.16 13.38 -31.64
N SER A 237 -4.14 12.33 -30.82
CA SER A 237 -4.42 12.39 -29.38
C SER A 237 -3.41 11.57 -28.58
N THR A 238 -3.17 11.96 -27.33
CA THR A 238 -2.23 11.24 -26.46
C THR A 238 -2.87 9.93 -26.00
N LEU A 239 -2.33 8.80 -26.46
CA LEU A 239 -2.80 7.48 -26.05
C LEU A 239 -2.38 7.19 -24.62
N ILE A 240 -3.33 6.82 -23.76
CA ILE A 240 -3.06 6.27 -22.42
C ILE A 240 -2.71 4.79 -22.55
N GLY A 241 -3.45 4.06 -23.38
CA GLY A 241 -3.31 2.62 -23.59
C GLY A 241 -4.56 2.00 -24.19
N PHE A 242 -4.58 0.67 -24.23
CA PHE A 242 -5.62 -0.08 -24.92
C PHE A 242 -5.85 -1.47 -24.35
N TYR A 243 -7.07 -1.98 -24.49
CA TYR A 243 -7.44 -3.32 -24.05
C TYR A 243 -7.31 -4.35 -25.17
N ILE A 244 -6.64 -5.46 -24.88
CA ILE A 244 -6.51 -6.59 -25.79
C ILE A 244 -6.99 -7.89 -25.14
N ASN A 245 -7.38 -8.86 -25.97
CA ASN A 245 -7.39 -10.25 -25.53
C ASN A 245 -5.98 -10.82 -25.72
N LYS A 246 -5.26 -10.96 -24.61
CA LYS A 246 -3.88 -11.45 -24.59
C LYS A 246 -3.71 -12.83 -25.19
N LYS A 247 -4.72 -13.69 -25.06
CA LYS A 247 -4.69 -15.09 -25.54
C LYS A 247 -4.90 -15.20 -27.04
N ASN A 248 -5.44 -14.16 -27.67
CA ASN A 248 -5.77 -14.12 -29.09
C ASN A 248 -5.04 -12.98 -29.81
N THR A 249 -3.95 -12.49 -29.23
CA THR A 249 -3.12 -11.43 -29.81
C THR A 249 -1.71 -11.95 -30.01
N ARG A 250 -1.23 -11.87 -31.24
CA ARG A 250 0.14 -12.20 -31.67
C ARG A 250 0.57 -11.20 -32.74
N SER A 251 1.11 -10.06 -32.35
CA SER A 251 1.49 -9.02 -33.31
C SER A 251 2.58 -8.08 -32.78
N HIS A 252 3.22 -7.35 -33.70
CA HIS A 252 3.94 -6.13 -33.39
C HIS A 252 3.06 -4.94 -33.76
N LEU A 253 2.96 -3.95 -32.88
CA LEU A 253 2.19 -2.74 -33.12
C LEU A 253 3.14 -1.56 -33.24
N LYS A 254 2.95 -0.75 -34.27
CA LYS A 254 3.59 0.56 -34.41
C LYS A 254 2.58 1.65 -34.09
N LEU A 255 2.90 2.48 -33.12
CA LEU A 255 2.18 3.70 -32.78
C LEU A 255 2.78 4.84 -33.60
N MET A 256 2.00 5.38 -34.54
CA MET A 256 2.51 6.35 -35.52
C MET A 256 2.08 7.78 -35.17
N ASN A 257 2.92 8.73 -35.57
CA ASN A 257 2.62 10.17 -35.59
C ASN A 257 3.13 10.73 -36.92
N GLY A 258 2.21 10.99 -37.86
CA GLY A 258 2.53 11.32 -39.24
C GLY A 258 3.21 10.16 -39.96
N ASN A 259 4.44 10.37 -40.42
CA ASN A 259 5.25 9.34 -41.07
C ASN A 259 6.25 8.66 -40.13
N GLU A 260 6.31 9.08 -38.87
CA GLU A 260 7.26 8.57 -37.89
C GLU A 260 6.62 7.51 -36.99
N THR A 261 7.40 6.49 -36.64
CA THR A 261 7.03 5.54 -35.57
C THR A 261 7.38 6.19 -34.23
N ALA A 262 6.35 6.62 -33.51
CA ALA A 262 6.51 7.25 -32.20
C ALA A 262 6.88 6.22 -31.11
N ALA A 263 6.32 5.02 -31.22
CA ALA A 263 6.70 3.88 -30.38
C ALA A 263 6.27 2.55 -31.01
N SER A 264 6.79 1.46 -30.46
CA SER A 264 6.40 0.11 -30.83
C SER A 264 6.05 -0.74 -29.61
N VAL A 265 5.13 -1.68 -29.79
CA VAL A 265 4.68 -2.63 -28.77
C VAL A 265 4.69 -4.04 -29.35
N SER A 266 5.49 -4.92 -28.76
CA SER A 266 5.59 -6.32 -29.20
C SER A 266 4.75 -7.24 -28.32
N LEU A 267 3.82 -7.99 -28.92
CA LEU A 267 2.88 -8.88 -28.24
C LEU A 267 2.97 -10.28 -28.86
N TYR A 268 4.03 -11.04 -28.53
CA TYR A 268 4.24 -12.39 -29.09
C TYR A 268 3.87 -13.49 -28.10
N ARG A 269 2.83 -14.26 -28.41
CA ARG A 269 2.44 -15.48 -27.70
C ARG A 269 1.74 -16.47 -28.63
N ASP A 270 1.71 -17.72 -28.19
CA ASP A 270 0.84 -18.73 -28.80
C ASP A 270 -0.63 -18.36 -28.60
N ILE A 271 -1.39 -18.47 -29.68
CA ILE A 271 -2.83 -18.18 -29.69
C ILE A 271 -3.56 -19.36 -29.05
N ASP A 272 -4.45 -19.05 -28.11
CA ASP A 272 -5.33 -20.01 -27.46
C ASP A 272 -6.78 -19.54 -27.63
N LEU A 273 -7.43 -20.03 -28.68
CA LEU A 273 -8.81 -19.68 -28.99
C LEU A 273 -9.83 -20.25 -27.98
N SER A 274 -9.41 -21.14 -27.07
CA SER A 274 -10.28 -21.76 -26.07
C SER A 274 -10.37 -20.96 -24.76
N SER A 275 -9.50 -19.95 -24.59
CA SER A 275 -9.51 -19.09 -23.41
C SER A 275 -9.34 -17.62 -23.78
N PHE A 276 -9.58 -16.75 -22.82
CA PHE A 276 -9.34 -15.33 -23.02
C PHE A 276 -8.74 -14.71 -21.76
N LEU A 277 -8.00 -13.62 -21.97
CA LEU A 277 -7.48 -12.81 -20.88
C LEU A 277 -7.43 -11.36 -21.31
N LYS A 278 -8.41 -10.57 -20.86
CA LYS A 278 -8.41 -9.12 -21.06
C LYS A 278 -7.27 -8.50 -20.26
N ILE A 279 -6.40 -7.76 -20.94
CA ILE A 279 -5.36 -6.95 -20.30
C ILE A 279 -5.32 -5.56 -20.90
N PHE A 280 -4.94 -4.59 -20.08
CA PHE A 280 -4.63 -3.24 -20.53
C PHE A 280 -3.15 -3.10 -20.83
N ILE A 281 -2.85 -2.62 -22.03
CA ILE A 281 -1.49 -2.27 -22.46
C ILE A 281 -1.33 -0.76 -22.33
N PRO A 282 -0.50 -0.27 -21.38
CA PRO A 282 -0.20 1.15 -21.28
C PRO A 282 0.61 1.60 -22.50
N SER A 283 0.31 2.80 -23.00
CA SER A 283 1.12 3.43 -24.05
C SER A 283 2.52 3.71 -23.49
N PRO A 284 3.61 3.29 -24.17
CA PRO A 284 4.97 3.51 -23.71
C PRO A 284 5.45 4.97 -23.83
N VAL A 285 4.66 5.84 -24.48
CA VAL A 285 5.06 7.20 -24.84
C VAL A 285 3.98 8.23 -24.51
N ASN A 286 4.43 9.39 -24.05
CA ASN A 286 3.60 10.59 -23.89
C ASN A 286 3.66 11.41 -25.17
N THR A 287 3.03 10.91 -26.23
CA THR A 287 2.96 11.62 -27.51
C THR A 287 1.62 11.39 -28.17
N LYS A 288 1.26 12.30 -29.07
CA LYS A 288 0.07 12.15 -29.90
C LYS A 288 0.30 11.05 -30.92
N ILE A 289 -0.72 10.24 -31.15
CA ILE A 289 -0.72 9.21 -32.19
C ILE A 289 -1.90 9.44 -33.13
N ASP A 290 -1.70 9.14 -34.41
CA ASP A 290 -2.71 9.29 -35.47
C ASP A 290 -3.11 7.96 -36.10
N ARG A 291 -2.28 6.92 -35.99
CA ARG A 291 -2.64 5.55 -36.38
C ARG A 291 -1.89 4.49 -35.59
N ILE A 292 -2.52 3.32 -35.45
CA ILE A 292 -1.90 2.08 -34.98
C ILE A 292 -1.78 1.13 -36.18
N VAL A 293 -0.56 0.71 -36.49
CA VAL A 293 -0.26 -0.20 -37.60
C VAL A 293 0.15 -1.56 -37.04
N ILE A 294 -0.40 -2.64 -37.62
CA ILE A 294 -0.08 -4.02 -37.26
C ILE A 294 1.04 -4.51 -38.17
N ASP A 295 2.09 -5.06 -37.58
CA ASP A 295 3.32 -5.44 -38.27
C ASP A 295 3.78 -6.86 -37.87
N TYR A 296 4.60 -7.46 -38.74
CA TYR A 296 5.14 -8.81 -38.66
C TYR A 296 6.45 -8.85 -37.86
N GLU A 297 7.31 -7.83 -37.99
CA GLU A 297 8.65 -7.81 -37.43
C GLU A 297 8.84 -6.76 -36.33
N ALA A 298 9.29 -7.21 -35.16
CA ALA A 298 9.94 -6.30 -34.21
C ALA A 298 11.32 -5.94 -34.76
N PRO A 299 11.72 -4.65 -34.78
CA PRO A 299 13.05 -4.27 -35.24
C PRO A 299 14.13 -5.02 -34.45
N ALA A 300 15.22 -5.42 -35.12
CA ALA A 300 16.32 -6.19 -34.53
C ALA A 300 16.91 -5.54 -33.27
N ASP A 301 16.83 -4.20 -33.19
CA ASP A 301 17.24 -3.35 -32.06
C ASP A 301 16.04 -2.68 -31.37
N SER A 302 14.89 -3.36 -31.23
CA SER A 302 13.74 -2.79 -30.50
C SER A 302 14.11 -2.61 -29.02
N SER A 303 14.70 -1.45 -28.70
CA SER A 303 15.07 -0.98 -27.37
C SER A 303 13.85 -0.59 -26.51
N VAL A 304 12.66 -1.08 -26.86
CA VAL A 304 11.41 -0.91 -26.13
C VAL A 304 11.00 -2.25 -25.51
N PRO A 305 11.45 -2.58 -24.28
CA PRO A 305 10.97 -3.73 -23.55
C PRO A 305 9.59 -3.42 -22.97
N LEU A 306 8.55 -3.83 -23.71
CA LEU A 306 7.34 -4.41 -23.12
C LEU A 306 7.39 -5.92 -23.35
N THR A 307 8.44 -6.57 -22.82
CA THR A 307 8.50 -8.03 -22.78
C THR A 307 7.61 -8.51 -21.65
N TYR A 308 6.32 -8.72 -21.93
CA TYR A 308 5.53 -9.62 -21.10
C TYR A 308 5.91 -11.07 -21.46
N HIS A 309 7.03 -11.56 -20.90
CA HIS A 309 7.46 -12.95 -21.05
C HIS A 309 6.47 -13.91 -20.36
N PRO A 310 6.06 -14.94 -21.09
CA PRO A 310 6.52 -16.28 -20.88
C PRO A 310 7.07 -16.71 -22.23
N GLN A 311 8.37 -16.96 -22.31
CA GLN A 311 8.97 -17.51 -23.53
C GLN A 311 8.10 -18.64 -24.10
N VAL A 312 7.79 -18.59 -25.39
CA VAL A 312 8.13 -19.67 -26.33
C VAL A 312 8.35 -19.06 -27.73
N SER A 313 9.59 -19.21 -28.22
CA SER A 313 10.05 -18.94 -29.59
C SER A 313 10.31 -17.47 -30.02
N LYS A 314 11.52 -17.24 -30.55
CA LYS A 314 11.87 -16.11 -31.42
C LYS A 314 11.26 -16.24 -32.83
N LYS A 315 10.24 -17.09 -33.02
CA LYS A 315 9.69 -17.35 -34.35
C LYS A 315 8.79 -16.20 -34.77
N ILE A 316 9.18 -15.57 -35.87
CA ILE A 316 8.37 -14.66 -36.69
C ILE A 316 6.96 -15.25 -36.78
N ALA A 317 5.95 -14.43 -36.52
CA ALA A 317 4.56 -14.84 -36.72
C ALA A 317 4.29 -14.83 -38.23
N GLU A 318 3.95 -15.98 -38.80
CA GLU A 318 3.58 -16.08 -40.23
C GLU A 318 2.29 -15.30 -40.55
N GLN A 319 1.45 -15.05 -39.54
CA GLN A 319 0.22 -14.25 -39.64
C GLN A 319 0.02 -13.43 -38.36
N PRO A 320 0.33 -12.11 -38.35
CA PRO A 320 0.12 -11.27 -37.17
C PRO A 320 -1.37 -10.98 -36.97
N VAL A 321 -1.81 -11.04 -35.73
CA VAL A 321 -3.20 -10.89 -35.32
C VAL A 321 -3.27 -10.00 -34.08
N LEU A 322 -4.15 -9.01 -34.10
CA LEU A 322 -4.50 -8.20 -32.94
C LEU A 322 -5.97 -8.43 -32.57
N SER A 323 -6.20 -8.81 -31.31
CA SER A 323 -7.55 -8.83 -30.73
C SER A 323 -7.69 -7.67 -29.75
N ILE A 324 -8.42 -6.62 -30.14
CA ILE A 324 -8.50 -5.33 -29.44
C ILE A 324 -9.95 -4.90 -29.22
N SER A 325 -10.27 -4.34 -28.05
CA SER A 325 -11.64 -3.87 -27.74
C SER A 325 -11.74 -2.35 -27.64
N THR A 326 -10.77 -1.70 -27.00
CA THR A 326 -10.94 -0.30 -26.57
C THR A 326 -9.61 0.45 -26.60
N LEU A 327 -9.63 1.70 -27.07
CA LEU A 327 -8.54 2.67 -26.91
C LEU A 327 -8.95 3.75 -25.89
N CYS A 328 -8.00 4.16 -25.06
CA CYS A 328 -8.18 5.24 -24.09
C CYS A 328 -7.21 6.38 -24.40
N PHE A 329 -7.72 7.59 -24.56
CA PHE A 329 -6.95 8.80 -24.84
C PHE A 329 -7.08 9.82 -23.72
N TRP A 330 -6.07 10.69 -23.62
CA TRP A 330 -6.00 11.78 -22.67
C TRP A 330 -5.65 13.10 -23.35
N ARG A 331 -6.34 14.16 -22.96
CA ARG A 331 -6.04 15.54 -23.33
C ARG A 331 -5.64 16.29 -22.05
N PRO A 332 -4.35 16.62 -21.85
CA PRO A 332 -3.89 17.21 -20.60
C PRO A 332 -4.60 18.54 -20.28
N SER A 333 -5.03 18.72 -19.03
CA SER A 333 -5.53 20.01 -18.54
C SER A 333 -4.44 21.09 -18.44
N GLY A 334 -3.17 20.68 -18.44
CA GLY A 334 -2.02 21.51 -18.09
C GLY A 334 -1.72 21.57 -16.59
N VAL A 335 -2.56 20.98 -15.74
CA VAL A 335 -2.34 20.88 -14.29
C VAL A 335 -1.42 19.69 -13.99
N LYS A 336 -0.24 19.97 -13.42
CA LYS A 336 0.72 18.92 -13.04
C LYS A 336 0.41 18.36 -11.66
N TRP A 337 0.49 17.03 -11.48
CA TRP A 337 0.21 16.29 -10.24
C TRP A 337 1.08 16.69 -9.02
N ALA A 338 2.27 17.25 -9.26
CA ALA A 338 3.21 17.61 -8.20
C ALA A 338 2.91 18.99 -7.56
N LYS A 339 2.07 19.82 -8.16
CA LYS A 339 1.72 21.14 -7.61
C LYS A 339 0.73 21.01 -6.45
N GLU A 340 0.81 21.88 -5.44
CA GLU A 340 -0.25 22.09 -4.43
C GLU A 340 -0.71 20.81 -3.69
N VAL A 341 0.24 19.96 -3.25
CA VAL A 341 -0.09 18.87 -2.33
C VAL A 341 -0.62 19.48 -1.03
N ARG A 342 -1.86 19.15 -0.66
CA ARG A 342 -2.54 19.69 0.53
C ARG A 342 -1.80 19.22 1.80
N GLN A 343 -1.29 20.16 2.60
CA GLN A 343 -0.48 19.83 3.78
C GLN A 343 -1.30 19.43 5.02
N THR A 344 -2.56 19.84 5.11
CA THR A 344 -3.39 19.70 6.32
C THR A 344 -4.34 18.49 6.30
N PHE A 345 -4.41 17.75 5.19
CA PHE A 345 -5.31 16.62 5.04
C PHE A 345 -4.64 15.30 5.46
N ASP A 346 -5.19 14.62 6.47
CA ASP A 346 -4.73 13.30 6.89
C ASP A 346 -5.34 12.19 6.02
N ALA A 347 -4.66 11.89 4.91
CA ALA A 347 -5.06 10.79 4.04
C ALA A 347 -4.93 9.42 4.72
N ARG A 348 -4.21 9.27 5.83
CA ARG A 348 -4.02 7.96 6.49
C ARG A 348 -5.03 7.68 7.59
N ARG A 349 -6.06 8.51 7.76
CA ARG A 349 -7.06 8.34 8.82
C ARG A 349 -7.72 6.96 8.79
N ILE A 350 -8.10 6.47 7.60
CA ILE A 350 -8.67 5.11 7.45
C ILE A 350 -7.68 4.01 7.90
N THR A 351 -6.39 4.16 7.56
CA THR A 351 -5.34 3.21 7.98
C THR A 351 -5.25 3.14 9.50
N HIS A 352 -5.27 4.30 10.17
CA HIS A 352 -5.21 4.36 11.63
C HIS A 352 -6.41 3.65 12.28
N LEU A 353 -7.63 3.90 11.80
CA LEU A 353 -8.85 3.27 12.32
C LEU A 353 -8.84 1.75 12.10
N VAL A 354 -8.40 1.29 10.93
CA VAL A 354 -8.25 -0.14 10.63
C VAL A 354 -7.23 -0.78 11.57
N ASN A 355 -6.06 -0.18 11.76
CA ASN A 355 -5.03 -0.70 12.67
C ASN A 355 -5.52 -0.78 14.12
N LEU A 356 -6.26 0.22 14.61
CA LEU A 356 -6.85 0.17 15.95
C LEU A 356 -7.79 -1.02 16.12
N LYS A 357 -8.64 -1.29 15.13
CA LYS A 357 -9.56 -2.43 15.15
C LYS A 357 -8.86 -3.78 15.01
N ILE A 358 -7.80 -3.86 14.19
CA ILE A 358 -6.96 -5.05 14.09
C ILE A 358 -6.29 -5.35 15.41
N ASN A 359 -5.68 -4.35 16.05
CA ASN A 359 -5.05 -4.51 17.37
C ASN A 359 -6.05 -4.99 18.41
N LYS A 360 -7.25 -4.42 18.41
CA LYS A 360 -8.35 -4.89 19.25
C LYS A 360 -8.67 -6.36 18.99
N ALA A 361 -8.92 -6.74 17.75
CA ALA A 361 -9.30 -8.11 17.39
C ALA A 361 -8.21 -9.13 17.76
N ILE A 362 -6.94 -8.79 17.55
CA ILE A 362 -5.80 -9.61 17.95
C ILE A 362 -5.74 -9.76 19.47
N ILE A 363 -5.83 -8.66 20.21
CA ILE A 363 -5.82 -8.69 21.69
C ILE A 363 -7.00 -9.52 22.21
N ASP A 364 -8.20 -9.33 21.65
CA ASP A 364 -9.40 -10.06 22.05
C ASP A 364 -9.28 -11.56 21.76
N GLY A 365 -8.75 -11.96 20.60
CA GLY A 365 -8.52 -13.37 20.25
C GLY A 365 -7.42 -14.05 21.08
N LEU A 366 -6.46 -13.26 21.58
CA LEU A 366 -5.41 -13.76 22.45
C LEU A 366 -5.87 -13.90 23.92
N LYS A 367 -7.03 -13.33 24.33
CA LYS A 367 -7.56 -13.42 25.72
C LYS A 367 -7.68 -14.84 26.25
N ASP A 368 -7.92 -15.81 25.37
CA ASP A 368 -8.03 -17.22 25.74
C ASP A 368 -6.68 -17.97 25.76
N THR A 369 -5.61 -17.37 25.21
CA THR A 369 -4.23 -17.90 25.21
C THR A 369 -3.28 -17.13 26.13
N PHE A 370 -3.73 -16.01 26.72
CA PHE A 370 -2.94 -14.97 27.37
C PHE A 370 -2.32 -15.29 28.74
N ILE A 371 -2.36 -16.53 29.21
CA ILE A 371 -1.75 -16.87 30.51
C ILE A 371 -0.21 -16.75 30.48
N ASN A 372 0.47 -16.68 29.32
CA ASN A 372 1.94 -16.85 29.29
C ASN A 372 2.80 -16.00 28.32
N GLN A 373 2.34 -14.88 27.72
CA GLN A 373 3.24 -14.03 26.90
C GLN A 373 3.20 -12.53 27.25
N SER A 374 4.40 -11.93 27.25
CA SER A 374 4.75 -10.63 27.82
C SER A 374 4.26 -9.43 27.00
N LEU A 375 3.06 -8.93 27.29
CA LEU A 375 2.64 -7.59 26.85
C LEU A 375 3.31 -6.51 27.72
N ILE A 376 3.78 -5.44 27.08
CA ILE A 376 4.21 -4.23 27.80
C ILE A 376 2.95 -3.46 28.19
N THR A 377 2.62 -3.47 29.48
CA THR A 377 1.48 -2.76 30.04
C THR A 377 1.93 -1.59 30.91
N SER A 378 1.17 -0.50 30.90
CA SER A 378 1.36 0.62 31.82
C SER A 378 0.91 0.23 33.23
N SER A 379 1.30 1.02 34.24
CA SER A 379 0.87 0.83 35.64
C SER A 379 -0.65 0.95 35.86
N HIS A 380 -1.40 1.42 34.84
CA HIS A 380 -2.85 1.56 34.88
C HIS A 380 -3.57 0.45 34.08
N GLY A 381 -2.82 -0.57 33.63
CA GLY A 381 -3.34 -1.69 32.83
C GLY A 381 -3.52 -1.36 31.35
N TYR A 382 -2.90 -0.28 30.86
CA TYR A 382 -2.97 0.09 29.43
C TYR A 382 -1.97 -0.69 28.61
N VAL A 383 -2.37 -1.15 27.44
CA VAL A 383 -1.46 -1.84 26.52
C VAL A 383 -0.63 -0.78 25.79
N MET A 384 0.71 -0.88 25.87
CA MET A 384 1.61 0.04 25.17
C MET A 384 1.99 -0.54 23.81
N LEU A 385 1.66 0.18 22.75
CA LEU A 385 1.99 -0.18 21.36
C LEU A 385 2.90 0.88 20.74
N TYR A 386 3.75 0.49 19.80
CA TYR A 386 4.50 1.45 18.99
C TYR A 386 3.73 1.73 17.70
N ASP A 387 3.26 2.96 17.56
CA ASP A 387 2.66 3.45 16.32
C ASP A 387 3.80 3.79 15.34
N THR A 388 4.00 2.92 14.35
CA THR A 388 5.03 3.08 13.32
C THR A 388 4.75 4.22 12.36
N VAL A 389 3.49 4.66 12.22
CA VAL A 389 3.10 5.83 11.41
C VAL A 389 3.55 7.12 12.09
N LEU A 390 3.31 7.22 13.38
CA LEU A 390 3.60 8.41 14.17
C LEU A 390 5.00 8.40 14.78
N GLN A 391 5.70 7.27 14.72
CA GLN A 391 6.95 7.00 15.44
C GLN A 391 6.83 7.27 16.95
N LYS A 392 5.70 6.89 17.55
CA LYS A 392 5.39 7.18 18.96
C LYS A 392 4.83 5.95 19.65
N CYS A 393 5.11 5.81 20.94
CA CYS A 393 4.38 4.85 21.77
C CYS A 393 2.98 5.38 22.07
N ILE A 394 1.95 4.59 21.80
CA ILE A 394 0.55 4.86 22.14
C ILE A 394 0.15 3.96 23.32
N SER A 395 -0.60 4.50 24.27
CA SER A 395 -1.21 3.71 25.34
C SER A 395 -2.67 3.49 25.00
N ILE A 396 -3.14 2.26 25.07
CA ILE A 396 -4.53 1.91 24.81
C ILE A 396 -5.21 1.56 26.12
N ASP A 397 -6.31 2.26 26.43
CA ASP A 397 -7.07 1.99 27.65
C ASP A 397 -7.95 0.74 27.57
N LYS A 398 -8.58 0.37 28.70
CA LYS A 398 -9.50 -0.78 28.78
C LYS A 398 -10.73 -0.70 27.86
N ASN A 399 -11.06 0.51 27.39
CA ASN A 399 -12.14 0.79 26.44
C ASN A 399 -11.60 0.98 25.01
N LEU A 400 -10.29 0.79 24.81
CA LEU A 400 -9.57 0.89 23.56
C LEU A 400 -9.50 2.30 22.98
N THR A 401 -9.55 3.30 23.85
CA THR A 401 -9.26 4.69 23.51
C THR A 401 -7.75 4.87 23.47
N ALA A 402 -7.23 5.39 22.35
CA ALA A 402 -5.84 5.80 22.27
C ALA A 402 -5.63 7.00 23.20
N ILE A 403 -4.89 6.76 24.28
CA ILE A 403 -4.36 7.81 25.15
C ILE A 403 -2.96 8.08 24.62
N TYR A 404 -2.73 9.26 24.04
CA TYR A 404 -1.39 9.73 23.73
C TYR A 404 -0.78 10.27 25.02
N PRO A 405 0.16 9.58 25.69
CA PRO A 405 0.95 10.26 26.70
C PRO A 405 1.97 11.16 25.97
N ASN A 406 2.46 12.16 26.69
CA ASN A 406 3.63 12.97 26.33
C ASN A 406 4.77 12.10 25.72
N PRO A 407 5.60 12.68 24.84
CA PRO A 407 6.48 11.95 23.93
C PRO A 407 7.39 10.99 24.69
N LEU A 408 7.03 9.70 24.69
CA LEU A 408 7.97 8.65 25.02
C LEU A 408 8.91 8.50 23.82
N LEU A 409 10.21 8.65 24.09
CA LEU A 409 11.29 8.52 23.12
C LEU A 409 11.17 7.16 22.38
N PRO A 410 11.51 7.11 21.08
CA PRO A 410 11.41 5.89 20.29
C PRO A 410 12.29 4.80 20.88
N VAL A 411 11.70 3.66 21.23
CA VAL A 411 12.39 2.46 21.72
C VAL A 411 12.31 1.40 20.63
N LYS A 412 13.45 1.05 20.01
CA LYS A 412 13.51 -0.09 19.09
C LYS A 412 13.84 -1.36 19.89
N ILE A 413 12.88 -2.26 20.05
CA ILE A 413 13.06 -3.49 20.83
C ILE A 413 13.49 -4.62 19.89
N ALA A 414 14.64 -5.24 20.14
CA ALA A 414 15.09 -6.44 19.42
C ALA A 414 15.41 -7.56 20.42
N MET A 415 14.85 -8.74 20.18
CA MET A 415 15.12 -9.98 20.92
C MET A 415 16.15 -10.79 20.13
N PHE A 416 17.33 -10.99 20.69
CA PHE A 416 18.41 -11.70 19.98
C PHE A 416 18.43 -13.20 20.33
N ASP A 417 18.08 -13.59 21.57
CA ASP A 417 18.26 -14.98 22.05
C ASP A 417 17.55 -15.31 23.40
N HIS A 418 16.26 -15.00 23.58
CA HIS A 418 15.47 -15.27 24.83
C HIS A 418 16.04 -14.74 26.16
N GLN A 419 17.25 -14.17 26.20
CA GLN A 419 17.92 -13.67 27.40
C GLN A 419 18.32 -12.20 27.28
N GLN A 420 18.30 -11.66 26.06
CA GLN A 420 18.73 -10.30 25.74
C GLN A 420 17.61 -9.47 25.12
N VAL A 421 17.38 -8.27 25.66
CA VAL A 421 16.52 -7.23 25.07
C VAL A 421 17.40 -6.02 24.75
N GLY A 422 17.52 -5.70 23.46
CA GLY A 422 18.18 -4.47 23.01
C GLY A 422 17.20 -3.33 22.90
N PHE A 423 17.59 -2.13 23.32
CA PHE A 423 16.88 -0.90 23.01
C PHE A 423 17.83 0.27 22.76
N THR A 424 17.40 1.21 21.93
CA THR A 424 18.18 2.41 21.59
C THR A 424 17.45 3.64 22.08
N VAL A 425 18.16 4.53 22.77
CA VAL A 425 17.63 5.82 23.22
C VAL A 425 18.35 6.92 22.45
N MET A 426 17.59 7.88 21.90
CA MET A 426 18.15 9.06 21.24
C MET A 426 18.24 10.23 22.23
N LEU A 427 19.43 10.78 22.43
CA LEU A 427 19.73 11.89 23.35
C LEU A 427 20.47 12.99 22.61
N GLU A 428 19.89 14.19 22.48
CA GLU A 428 20.53 15.34 21.81
C GLU A 428 21.12 15.02 20.42
N GLY A 429 20.48 14.09 19.69
CA GLY A 429 20.95 13.62 18.37
C GLY A 429 21.94 12.46 18.41
N ILE A 430 22.35 11.99 19.60
CA ILE A 430 23.24 10.85 19.82
C ILE A 430 22.41 9.59 20.11
N SER A 431 22.71 8.51 19.39
CA SER A 431 22.09 7.20 19.58
C SER A 431 22.87 6.41 20.62
N VAL A 432 22.23 6.05 21.74
CA VAL A 432 22.82 5.23 22.80
C VAL A 432 22.16 3.85 22.79
N PRO A 433 22.88 2.79 22.38
CA PRO A 433 22.39 1.42 22.49
C PRO A 433 22.48 0.94 23.94
N LEU A 434 21.44 0.24 24.40
CA LEU A 434 21.37 -0.37 25.72
C LEU A 434 20.94 -1.83 25.57
N THR A 435 21.56 -2.69 26.38
CA THR A 435 21.32 -4.13 26.34
C THR A 435 20.94 -4.64 27.72
N CYS A 436 19.82 -5.34 27.81
CA CYS A 436 19.30 -5.91 29.05
C CYS A 436 19.42 -7.43 29.04
N TYR A 437 20.14 -8.01 30.01
CA TYR A 437 20.35 -9.46 30.16
C TYR A 437 19.61 -10.00 31.38
N LYS A 438 19.22 -11.28 31.37
CA LYS A 438 18.63 -11.99 32.53
C LYS A 438 19.38 -11.76 33.87
N ASN A 439 20.69 -11.55 33.83
CA ASN A 439 21.58 -11.40 34.98
C ASN A 439 22.20 -10.00 35.17
N GLY A 440 21.82 -8.99 34.38
CA GLY A 440 22.46 -7.66 34.42
C GLY A 440 22.09 -6.73 33.27
N ILE A 441 22.56 -5.48 33.29
CA ILE A 441 22.34 -4.49 32.22
C ILE A 441 23.70 -3.98 31.70
N GLY A 442 23.78 -3.72 30.40
CA GLY A 442 24.99 -3.38 29.67
C GLY A 442 24.83 -2.21 28.70
N LEU A 443 25.93 -1.48 28.46
CA LEU A 443 26.00 -0.37 27.50
C LEU A 443 26.34 -0.83 26.07
N ALA A 444 26.78 -2.08 25.90
CA ALA A 444 27.06 -2.73 24.62
C ALA A 444 27.01 -4.26 24.77
N GLU A 445 26.99 -5.01 23.66
CA GLU A 445 26.92 -6.49 23.62
C GLU A 445 27.99 -7.20 24.47
N ASN A 446 29.08 -6.52 24.83
CA ASN A 446 30.23 -7.10 25.51
C ASN A 446 30.37 -6.70 27.00
N HIS A 447 29.49 -5.84 27.53
CA HIS A 447 29.61 -5.30 28.88
C HIS A 447 28.39 -5.65 29.72
N VAL A 448 28.50 -6.65 30.61
CA VAL A 448 27.39 -7.08 31.49
C VAL A 448 27.72 -6.76 32.95
N LEU A 449 26.97 -5.85 33.57
CA LEU A 449 27.09 -5.57 35.01
C LEU A 449 26.43 -6.70 35.82
N ARG A 450 27.23 -7.49 36.56
CA ARG A 450 26.75 -8.65 37.36
C ARG A 450 26.48 -8.26 38.82
N GLU A 451 25.52 -8.96 39.43
CA GLU A 451 24.83 -8.64 40.70
C GLU A 451 25.71 -8.49 41.97
N ASN A 452 27.01 -8.85 41.95
CA ASN A 452 27.81 -9.05 43.18
C ASN A 452 29.20 -8.37 43.24
N LYS A 453 29.45 -7.29 42.50
CA LYS A 453 30.66 -6.48 42.74
C LYS A 453 30.30 -5.03 43.01
N ARG A 454 30.61 -4.54 44.22
CA ARG A 454 30.76 -3.10 44.47
C ARG A 454 31.90 -2.64 43.57
N PHE A 455 31.55 -1.93 42.50
CA PHE A 455 32.50 -1.11 41.77
C PHE A 455 32.31 0.33 42.23
N ASP A 456 33.40 0.98 42.60
CA ASP A 456 33.46 2.43 42.57
C ASP A 456 33.34 2.84 41.09
N LEU A 457 32.18 3.40 40.76
CA LEU A 457 31.78 3.88 39.43
C LEU A 457 32.49 5.21 39.08
N GLY A 458 33.72 5.42 39.56
CA GLY A 458 34.46 6.67 39.44
C GLY A 458 35.12 6.91 38.08
N ASP A 459 35.42 5.87 37.30
CA ASP A 459 36.41 6.02 36.20
C ASP A 459 35.91 5.71 34.79
N TYR A 460 34.62 5.39 34.56
CA TYR A 460 34.22 4.84 33.25
C TYR A 460 32.95 5.40 32.59
N ILE A 461 32.34 6.45 33.10
CA ILE A 461 31.18 7.04 32.43
C ILE A 461 31.26 8.56 32.53
N ALA A 462 31.31 9.22 31.37
CA ALA A 462 31.16 10.67 31.26
C ALA A 462 29.97 11.15 32.12
N ASP A 463 30.16 12.28 32.80
CA ASP A 463 29.39 13.02 33.82
C ASP A 463 27.85 12.94 33.92
N LYS A 464 27.14 12.10 33.16
CA LYS A 464 25.70 12.21 32.94
C LYS A 464 24.89 10.94 33.15
N VAL A 465 25.43 9.80 33.60
CA VAL A 465 24.63 8.58 33.86
C VAL A 465 24.95 7.96 35.21
N SER A 466 23.93 7.76 36.06
CA SER A 466 24.00 7.12 37.37
C SER A 466 23.05 5.92 37.45
N LEU A 467 23.49 4.81 38.03
CA LEU A 467 22.66 3.63 38.32
C LEU A 467 22.47 3.52 39.82
N ILE A 468 21.22 3.58 40.30
CA ILE A 468 20.90 3.52 41.72
C ILE A 468 19.98 2.33 41.99
N ALA A 469 20.43 1.40 42.84
CA ALA A 469 19.59 0.32 43.34
C ALA A 469 18.63 0.86 44.40
N ILE A 470 17.34 0.91 44.09
CA ILE A 470 16.30 1.45 45.01
C ILE A 470 15.62 0.29 45.73
N LYS A 471 16.36 -0.42 46.58
CA LYS A 471 15.88 -1.45 47.55
C LYS A 471 15.10 -2.64 46.95
N GLY A 472 15.66 -3.85 47.08
CA GLY A 472 15.05 -5.09 46.57
C GLY A 472 15.24 -5.27 45.05
N LYS A 473 14.22 -5.78 44.34
CA LYS A 473 14.22 -6.08 42.89
C LYS A 473 13.97 -4.86 41.99
N LYS A 474 14.26 -3.66 42.47
CA LYS A 474 13.94 -2.38 41.82
C LYS A 474 15.23 -1.63 41.48
N TYR A 475 15.36 -1.22 40.24
CA TYR A 475 16.50 -0.45 39.76
C TYR A 475 16.02 0.89 39.18
N ALA A 476 16.83 1.93 39.33
CA ALA A 476 16.62 3.20 38.65
C ALA A 476 17.89 3.65 37.93
N PHE A 477 17.72 4.15 36.72
CA PHE A 477 18.74 4.85 35.95
C PHE A 477 18.46 6.34 36.06
N GLY A 478 19.44 7.15 36.42
CA GLY A 478 19.41 8.59 36.29
C GLY A 478 20.32 9.01 35.14
N ILE A 479 19.79 9.75 34.17
CA ILE A 479 20.59 10.42 33.14
C ILE A 479 20.23 11.91 33.20
N ASN A 480 21.11 12.74 33.79
CA ASN A 480 20.75 14.09 34.26
C ASN A 480 19.47 14.05 35.13
N ASP A 481 18.46 14.86 34.82
CA ASP A 481 17.18 14.95 35.56
C ASP A 481 16.13 13.91 35.11
N ILE A 482 16.52 12.93 34.27
CA ILE A 482 15.62 11.92 33.73
C ILE A 482 15.87 10.58 34.42
N TYR A 483 14.83 10.04 35.05
CA TYR A 483 14.89 8.76 35.75
C TYR A 483 14.07 7.67 35.04
N LEU A 484 14.70 6.56 34.68
CA LEU A 484 14.04 5.34 34.19
C LEU A 484 13.96 4.31 35.33
N ARG A 485 12.76 3.85 35.66
CA ARG A 485 12.56 2.80 36.69
C ARG A 485 12.22 1.45 36.06
N CYS A 486 12.93 0.40 36.47
CA CYS A 486 12.61 -0.97 36.08
C CYS A 486 12.47 -1.92 37.28
N TYR A 487 11.69 -2.98 37.06
CA TYR A 487 11.41 -4.03 38.05
C TYR A 487 11.89 -5.38 37.52
N LYS A 488 12.62 -6.15 38.35
CA LYS A 488 13.02 -7.54 38.08
C LYS A 488 11.90 -8.50 38.51
N VAL A 489 11.14 -9.01 37.56
CA VAL A 489 10.06 -9.99 37.80
C VAL A 489 10.70 -11.35 38.11
N ASN A 490 10.35 -11.99 39.25
CA ASN A 490 10.64 -13.42 39.49
C ASN A 490 9.45 -14.18 38.86
N VAL A 491 9.56 -15.23 38.07
CA VAL A 491 10.59 -16.25 37.88
C VAL A 491 10.62 -16.53 36.37
N ASN A 492 11.83 -16.63 35.82
CA ASN A 492 12.18 -17.05 34.45
C ASN A 492 12.27 -16.07 33.27
N ASN A 493 11.52 -14.97 33.10
CA ASN A 493 11.69 -14.15 31.88
C ASN A 493 11.46 -12.62 32.08
N GLY A 494 12.49 -11.80 31.85
CA GLY A 494 12.39 -10.38 31.47
C GLY A 494 12.44 -9.29 32.58
N PHE A 495 12.78 -8.07 32.14
CA PHE A 495 12.66 -6.83 32.92
C PHE A 495 11.42 -6.06 32.45
N SER A 496 10.70 -5.44 33.38
CA SER A 496 9.58 -4.52 33.06
C SER A 496 10.00 -3.08 33.34
N PHE A 497 9.85 -2.20 32.34
CA PHE A 497 10.11 -0.76 32.46
C PHE A 497 8.78 -0.03 32.66
N ASN A 498 8.55 0.51 33.86
CA ASN A 498 7.22 0.98 34.25
C ASN A 498 7.06 2.51 34.17
N ALA A 499 8.16 3.29 34.03
CA ALA A 499 8.10 4.75 33.86
C ALA A 499 9.44 5.35 33.39
N ALA A 500 9.36 6.38 32.53
CA ALA A 500 10.37 7.43 32.39
C ALA A 500 9.83 8.69 33.07
N LYS A 501 10.55 9.24 34.05
CA LYS A 501 10.14 10.44 34.78
C LYS A 501 11.18 11.53 34.53
N ILE A 502 10.76 12.65 33.93
CA ILE A 502 11.57 13.88 33.82
C ILE A 502 11.22 14.71 35.07
N SER A 503 12.18 14.97 35.95
CA SER A 503 11.91 15.82 37.12
C SER A 503 12.29 17.27 36.85
N LEU A 504 11.30 18.15 36.87
CA LEU A 504 11.45 19.52 37.39
C LEU A 504 10.36 19.71 38.44
N TRP A 505 10.70 19.43 39.69
CA TRP A 505 9.99 19.94 40.86
C TRP A 505 11.04 20.45 41.83
N GLU A 506 11.36 21.75 41.72
CA GLU A 506 11.75 22.51 42.90
C GLU A 506 10.46 22.83 43.66
N THR A 507 10.34 22.31 44.88
CA THR A 507 9.44 22.87 45.87
C THR A 507 10.20 22.93 47.18
N PHE A 508 10.43 24.17 47.62
CA PHE A 508 11.14 24.57 48.81
C PHE A 508 10.51 23.99 50.10
N SER A 509 11.35 23.86 51.11
CA SER A 509 10.98 23.51 52.49
C SER A 509 10.15 24.63 53.14
N ILE A 510 9.06 24.26 53.80
CA ILE A 510 8.49 25.02 54.91
C ILE A 510 8.67 24.13 56.15
N GLY A 511 9.36 24.67 57.17
CA GLY A 511 9.86 23.93 58.32
C GLY A 511 8.79 23.47 59.32
N GLU A 512 9.20 22.57 60.22
CA GLU A 512 9.70 22.94 61.56
C GLU A 512 11.00 22.18 61.84
#